data_AF-A0A9W6N1X0-F1
#
_entry.id   AF-A0A9W6N1X0-F1
#
_cell.length_a   1.000
_cell.length_b   1.000
_cell.length_c   1.000
_cell.angle_alpha   90.00
_cell.angle_beta   90.00
_cell.angle_gamma   90.00
#
_symmetry.space_group_name_H-M   'P 1'
#
loop_
_entity.id
_entity.type
_entity.pdbx_description
1 polymer ?
#
loop_
_entity_poly.entity_id
_entity_poly.type
_entity_poly.pdbx_seq_one_letter_code
_entity_poly.pdbx_strand_id
1 'polypeptide(L)'
;MSRAFTKGTHHLAPAGRLGRGRRLWAVRYAGFGNEVQKAFAEIAPEDADVAAVAEAIVRIFDAPFGRHRFEAHIDPTQYGADVGFAVPDRRAEMSHRIGLSDLLKPAARS
;
A
#
# COMPACT_ATOMS: atom_id res chain seq x y z
N MET A 1 -1.75 -1.57 -3.32
CA MET A 1 -1.00 -0.53 -2.54
C MET A 1 0.35 -1.11 -2.08
N SER A 2 1.43 -0.32 -1.96
CA SER A 2 2.74 -0.77 -1.45
C SER A 2 3.03 -0.11 -0.09
N ARG A 3 3.49 -0.89 0.91
CA ARG A 3 3.75 -0.41 2.28
C ARG A 3 5.26 -0.34 2.59
N ALA A 4 5.63 -0.07 3.84
CA ALA A 4 6.97 0.39 4.23
C ALA A 4 8.05 -0.68 3.99
N PHE A 5 8.96 -0.40 3.07
CA PHE A 5 10.25 -1.10 2.97
C PHE A 5 11.27 -0.26 3.75
N THR A 6 11.90 -0.82 4.76
CA THR A 6 12.89 -0.08 5.57
C THR A 6 14.33 -0.36 5.12
N LYS A 7 14.54 -1.41 4.32
CA LYS A 7 15.81 -1.75 3.68
C LYS A 7 15.87 -1.20 2.24
N GLY A 8 17.05 -0.69 1.85
CA GLY A 8 17.34 -0.25 0.48
C GLY A 8 16.60 1.01 0.00
N THR A 9 15.89 1.69 0.90
CA THR A 9 14.91 2.74 0.55
C THR A 9 14.77 3.76 1.69
N HIS A 10 14.25 4.96 1.39
CA HIS A 10 14.10 6.05 2.35
C HIS A 10 12.66 6.15 2.93
N HIS A 11 11.93 5.04 3.10
CA HIS A 11 10.49 5.10 3.44
C HIS A 11 10.16 5.82 4.76
N LEU A 12 11.11 5.88 5.70
CA LEU A 12 10.94 6.58 6.99
C LEU A 12 11.68 7.93 7.06
N ALA A 13 12.25 8.41 5.96
CA ALA A 13 12.94 9.69 5.95
C ALA A 13 11.98 10.83 6.34
N PRO A 14 12.41 11.81 7.16
CA PRO A 14 11.54 12.91 7.59
C PRO A 14 10.97 13.70 6.40
N ALA A 15 9.66 13.67 6.23
CA ALA A 15 8.96 14.42 5.18
C ALA A 15 8.70 15.88 5.64
N GLY A 16 9.66 16.77 5.37
CA GLY A 16 9.48 18.22 5.47
C GLY A 16 9.32 18.81 6.89
N ARG A 17 9.38 20.15 6.99
CA ARG A 17 9.30 20.88 8.26
C ARG A 17 7.85 21.24 8.61
N LEU A 18 7.40 20.81 9.78
CA LEU A 18 6.03 20.98 10.25
C LEU A 18 5.76 22.42 10.74
N GLY A 19 4.56 22.95 10.48
CA GLY A 19 4.14 24.35 10.75
C GLY A 19 4.01 24.75 12.23
N ARG A 20 3.80 26.07 12.47
CA ARG A 20 4.01 26.77 13.75
C ARG A 20 3.14 26.34 14.95
N GLY A 21 2.08 25.53 14.76
CA GLY A 21 1.14 25.12 15.83
C GLY A 21 1.61 24.01 16.78
N ARG A 22 2.82 23.47 16.63
CA ARG A 22 3.24 22.21 17.30
C ARG A 22 4.18 22.34 18.50
N ARG A 23 4.48 23.53 19.02
CA ARG A 23 5.43 23.64 20.16
C ARG A 23 4.99 22.88 21.41
N LEU A 24 3.69 22.88 21.73
CA LEU A 24 3.14 22.12 22.87
C LEU A 24 3.31 20.60 22.68
N TRP A 25 3.03 20.11 21.49
CA TRP A 25 3.17 18.69 21.12
C TRP A 25 4.64 18.25 21.05
N ALA A 26 5.55 19.12 20.62
CA ALA A 26 6.97 18.82 20.52
C ALA A 26 7.63 18.58 21.90
N VAL A 27 7.16 19.26 22.96
CA VAL A 27 7.64 19.02 24.32
C VAL A 27 7.08 17.71 24.88
N ARG A 28 5.78 17.46 24.70
CA ARG A 28 5.13 16.25 25.25
C ARG A 28 5.54 14.96 24.53
N TYR A 29 5.87 15.03 23.24
CA TYR A 29 6.25 13.89 22.40
C TYR A 29 7.69 14.02 21.89
N ALA A 30 8.58 14.62 22.69
CA ALA A 30 10.00 14.68 22.38
C ALA A 30 10.54 13.26 22.21
N GLY A 31 11.23 12.99 21.09
CA GLY A 31 11.78 11.67 20.78
C GLY A 31 10.78 10.63 20.24
N PHE A 32 9.47 10.87 20.35
CA PHE A 32 8.43 9.92 19.94
C PHE A 32 8.50 9.52 18.46
N GLY A 33 8.88 10.45 17.57
CA GLY A 33 9.09 10.13 16.16
C GLY A 33 10.16 9.06 15.93
N ASN A 34 11.27 9.12 16.69
CA ASN A 34 12.34 8.13 16.60
C ASN A 34 11.91 6.80 17.23
N GLU A 35 11.16 6.84 18.32
CA GLU A 35 10.57 5.65 18.95
C GLU A 35 9.65 4.91 17.98
N VAL A 36 8.74 5.64 17.33
CA VAL A 36 7.84 5.08 16.32
C VAL A 36 8.61 4.51 15.13
N GLN A 37 9.63 5.21 14.61
CA GLN A 37 10.46 4.70 13.51
C GLN A 37 11.21 3.41 13.88
N LYS A 38 11.78 3.34 15.09
CA LYS A 38 12.44 2.12 15.59
C LYS A 38 11.45 0.98 15.72
N ALA A 39 10.31 1.24 16.37
CA ALA A 39 9.26 0.24 16.53
C ALA A 39 8.84 -0.33 15.18
N PHE A 40 8.55 0.52 14.17
CA PHE A 40 8.20 0.06 12.82
C PHE A 40 9.32 -0.70 12.08
N ALA A 41 10.59 -0.36 12.34
CA ALA A 41 11.71 -1.08 11.75
C ALA A 41 11.88 -2.48 12.33
N GLU A 42 11.61 -2.67 13.63
CA GLU A 42 11.74 -3.96 14.33
C GLU A 42 10.72 -5.01 13.89
N ILE A 43 9.52 -4.57 13.50
CA ILE A 43 8.43 -5.45 13.05
C ILE A 43 8.49 -5.73 11.54
N ALA A 44 9.41 -5.10 10.80
CA ALA A 44 9.61 -5.42 9.39
C ALA A 44 10.43 -6.72 9.25
N PRO A 45 9.99 -7.70 8.43
CA PRO A 45 10.77 -8.90 8.18
C PRO A 45 12.15 -8.56 7.62
N GLU A 46 13.16 -9.29 8.06
CA GLU A 46 14.54 -9.05 7.61
C GLU A 46 14.74 -9.36 6.13
N ASP A 47 13.96 -10.27 5.56
CA ASP A 47 13.99 -10.69 4.17
C ASP A 47 13.02 -9.90 3.27
N ALA A 48 12.40 -8.84 3.79
CA ALA A 48 11.56 -7.95 3.00
C ALA A 48 12.37 -7.23 1.91
N ASP A 49 12.14 -7.62 0.66
CA ASP A 49 12.79 -7.05 -0.52
C ASP A 49 11.83 -6.20 -1.36
N VAL A 50 12.22 -4.95 -1.63
CA VAL A 50 11.47 -4.03 -2.49
C VAL A 50 11.38 -4.52 -3.94
N ALA A 51 12.30 -5.37 -4.39
CA ALA A 51 12.26 -6.00 -5.71
C ALA A 51 10.95 -6.76 -5.95
N ALA A 52 10.31 -7.30 -4.90
CA ALA A 52 9.01 -7.96 -5.00
C ALA A 52 7.91 -7.05 -5.57
N VAL A 53 8.01 -5.72 -5.39
CA VAL A 53 7.09 -4.75 -6.00
C VAL A 53 7.31 -4.68 -7.50
N ALA A 54 8.57 -4.61 -7.94
CA ALA A 54 8.91 -4.58 -9.36
C ALA A 54 8.47 -5.88 -10.05
N GLU A 55 8.71 -7.04 -9.42
CA GLU A 55 8.23 -8.33 -9.93
C GLU A 55 6.71 -8.38 -10.04
N ALA A 56 5.99 -7.85 -9.05
CA ALA A 56 4.52 -7.80 -9.10
C ALA A 56 4.03 -6.95 -10.26
N ILE A 57 4.68 -5.82 -10.54
CA ILE A 57 4.36 -4.97 -11.69
C ILE A 57 4.58 -5.72 -13.00
N VAL A 58 5.71 -6.41 -13.17
CA VAL A 58 6.00 -7.23 -14.35
C VAL A 58 4.93 -8.31 -14.54
N ARG A 59 4.61 -9.06 -13.49
CA ARG A 59 3.55 -10.09 -13.53
C ARG A 59 2.18 -9.53 -13.90
N ILE A 60 1.87 -8.30 -13.47
CA ILE A 60 0.63 -7.63 -13.87
C ILE A 60 0.67 -7.39 -15.38
N PHE A 61 1.74 -6.82 -15.93
CA PHE A 61 1.82 -6.53 -17.36
C PHE A 61 1.88 -7.78 -18.25
N ASP A 62 2.48 -8.87 -17.78
CA ASP A 62 2.56 -10.13 -18.51
C ASP A 62 1.23 -10.90 -18.55
N ALA A 63 0.25 -10.53 -17.70
CA ALA A 63 -1.05 -11.18 -17.72
C ALA A 63 -1.79 -10.92 -19.04
N PRO A 64 -2.51 -11.90 -19.61
CA PRO A 64 -3.31 -11.69 -20.82
C PRO A 64 -4.32 -10.55 -20.65
N PHE A 65 -4.69 -9.91 -21.76
CA PHE A 65 -5.74 -8.90 -21.76
C PHE A 65 -7.00 -9.38 -21.05
N GLY A 66 -7.57 -8.54 -20.18
CA GLY A 66 -8.74 -8.89 -19.37
C GLY A 66 -8.49 -9.82 -18.18
N ARG A 67 -7.22 -10.23 -17.93
CA ARG A 67 -6.82 -11.06 -16.78
C ARG A 67 -5.94 -10.32 -15.76
N HIS A 68 -5.60 -9.06 -16.01
CA HIS A 68 -4.92 -8.22 -15.03
C HIS A 68 -5.73 -8.16 -13.73
N ARG A 69 -5.07 -8.36 -12.59
CA ARG A 69 -5.71 -8.11 -11.31
C ARG A 69 -5.97 -6.61 -11.18
N PHE A 70 -7.15 -6.25 -10.68
CA PHE A 70 -7.51 -4.85 -10.42
C PHE A 70 -6.62 -4.23 -9.33
N GLU A 71 -6.25 -5.01 -8.33
CA GLU A 71 -5.30 -4.62 -7.29
C GLU A 71 -4.32 -5.76 -6.96
N ALA A 72 -3.09 -5.39 -6.63
CA ALA A 72 -2.09 -6.25 -6.02
C ALA A 72 -1.61 -5.65 -4.70
N HIS A 73 -1.51 -6.50 -3.68
CA HIS A 73 -0.97 -6.16 -2.37
C HIS A 73 0.38 -6.85 -2.19
N ILE A 74 1.42 -6.04 -1.97
CA ILE A 74 2.74 -6.51 -1.60
C ILE A 74 3.01 -5.92 -0.22
N ASP A 75 2.74 -6.74 0.81
CA ASP A 75 2.87 -6.36 2.21
C ASP A 75 3.66 -7.45 2.95
N PRO A 76 5.00 -7.39 2.92
CA PRO A 76 5.84 -8.37 3.61
C PRO A 76 5.59 -8.35 5.12
N THR A 77 5.20 -7.18 5.65
CA THR A 77 4.98 -6.94 7.06
C THR A 77 3.62 -7.40 7.59
N GLN A 78 2.70 -7.80 6.70
CA GLN A 78 1.35 -8.24 7.02
C GLN A 78 0.58 -7.29 7.96
N TYR A 79 0.65 -5.97 7.74
CA TYR A 79 -0.08 -4.98 8.57
C TYR A 79 -1.58 -4.92 8.30
N GLY A 80 -2.17 -5.99 7.78
CA GLY A 80 -3.60 -6.14 7.54
C GLY A 80 -4.13 -5.33 6.37
N ALA A 81 -3.28 -4.81 5.48
CA ALA A 81 -3.73 -4.15 4.26
C ALA A 81 -4.48 -5.15 3.35
N ASP A 82 -3.94 -6.35 3.20
CA ASP A 82 -4.59 -7.48 2.53
C ASP A 82 -5.99 -7.76 3.10
N VAL A 83 -6.14 -7.77 4.43
CA VAL A 83 -7.44 -7.99 5.10
C VAL A 83 -8.39 -6.82 4.89
N GLY A 84 -7.92 -5.58 5.00
CA GLY A 84 -8.73 -4.38 4.83
C GLY A 84 -9.26 -4.20 3.40
N PHE A 85 -8.45 -4.58 2.40
CA PHE A 85 -8.84 -4.56 1.00
C PHE A 85 -9.51 -5.86 0.52
N ALA A 86 -9.45 -6.94 1.30
CA ALA A 86 -10.21 -8.17 1.04
C ALA A 86 -11.71 -8.07 1.36
N VAL A 87 -12.15 -6.95 1.96
CA VAL A 87 -13.58 -6.59 1.95
C VAL A 87 -14.04 -6.66 0.49
N PRO A 88 -15.10 -7.42 0.16
CA PRO A 88 -15.52 -7.62 -1.23
C PRO A 88 -15.58 -6.26 -1.90
N ASP A 89 -14.97 -6.13 -3.08
CA ASP A 89 -14.89 -4.86 -3.80
C ASP A 89 -16.31 -4.29 -3.93
N ARG A 90 -16.66 -3.40 -2.99
CA ARG A 90 -18.01 -2.84 -2.84
C ARG A 90 -18.40 -2.09 -4.10
N ARG A 91 -17.40 -1.62 -4.86
CA ARG A 91 -17.58 -1.03 -6.18
C ARG A 91 -18.13 -2.06 -7.15
N ALA A 92 -17.52 -3.25 -7.24
CA ALA A 92 -18.01 -4.33 -8.08
C ALA A 92 -19.43 -4.78 -7.67
N GLU A 93 -19.68 -4.95 -6.37
CA GLU A 93 -21.03 -5.27 -5.85
C GLU A 93 -22.06 -4.22 -6.29
N MET A 94 -21.74 -2.92 -6.10
CA MET A 94 -22.62 -1.84 -6.49
C MET A 94 -22.84 -1.80 -8.01
N SER A 95 -21.79 -1.98 -8.82
CA SER A 95 -21.88 -2.06 -10.29
C SER A 95 -22.83 -3.18 -10.75
N HIS A 96 -22.83 -4.33 -10.08
CA HIS A 96 -23.83 -5.37 -10.34
C HIS A 96 -25.25 -4.92 -9.98
N ARG A 97 -25.44 -4.26 -8.83
CA ARG A 97 -26.76 -3.83 -8.34
C ARG A 97 -27.42 -2.75 -9.18
N ILE A 98 -26.63 -1.87 -9.80
CA ILE A 98 -27.13 -0.77 -10.64
C ILE A 98 -27.12 -1.09 -12.14
N GLY A 99 -26.84 -2.34 -12.53
CA GLY A 99 -26.86 -2.77 -13.93
C GLY A 99 -25.67 -2.30 -14.77
N LEU A 100 -24.56 -1.91 -14.15
CA LEU A 100 -23.32 -1.44 -14.80
C LEU A 100 -22.17 -2.43 -14.65
N SER A 101 -22.47 -3.73 -14.57
CA SER A 101 -21.45 -4.77 -14.39
C SER A 101 -20.54 -4.99 -15.59
N ASP A 102 -20.95 -4.52 -16.77
CA ASP A 102 -20.15 -4.51 -17.99
C ASP A 102 -18.89 -3.64 -17.82
N LEU A 103 -18.96 -2.57 -17.03
CA LEU A 103 -17.81 -1.70 -16.72
C LEU A 103 -16.72 -2.36 -15.88
N LEU A 104 -16.99 -3.54 -15.30
CA LEU A 104 -16.00 -4.30 -14.53
C LEU A 104 -15.03 -5.09 -15.41
N LYS A 105 -15.22 -5.09 -16.72
CA LYS A 105 -14.36 -5.78 -17.68
C LYS A 105 -13.86 -4.79 -18.74
N PRO A 106 -12.59 -4.87 -19.14
CA PRO A 106 -12.08 -4.10 -20.27
C PRO A 106 -12.89 -4.41 -21.53
N ALA A 107 -13.30 -3.38 -22.27
CA ALA A 107 -13.89 -3.56 -23.59
C ALA A 107 -12.85 -4.17 -24.55
N ALA A 108 -13.22 -5.23 -25.26
CA ALA A 108 -12.37 -5.74 -26.33
C ALA A 108 -12.18 -4.63 -27.38
N ARG A 109 -10.93 -4.31 -27.72
CA ARG A 109 -10.65 -3.43 -28.86
C ARG A 109 -11.03 -4.20 -30.13
N SER A 110 -12.04 -3.71 -30.84
CA SER A 110 -12.33 -4.05 -32.24
C SER A 110 -11.32 -3.41 -33.17
#